data_AF-A0A7J9S8Q7-F1
#
_entry.id   AF-A0A7J9S8Q7-F1
#
_cell.length_a   1.000
_cell.length_b   1.000
_cell.length_c   1.000
_cell.angle_alpha   90.00
_cell.angle_beta   90.00
_cell.angle_gamma   90.00
#
_symmetry.space_group_name_H-M   'P 1'
#
loop_
_entity.id
_entity.type
_entity.pdbx_description
1 polymer ?
#
loop_
_entity_poly.entity_id
_entity_poly.type
_entity_poly.pdbx_seq_one_letter_code
_entity_poly.pdbx_strand_id
1 'polypeptide(L)'
;MGTIEKLNEIKYVLNQMRNMIRYMHLGEIPEFEDATDFWSELEITKADVYGILMNYDDISQLTKTKEYIWFLTSVRSKHLKNLAEKINLEDYPQMHLNYLFISHAIRLLEGYYKLITTEIE
;
A
#
# COMPACT_ATOMS: atom_id res chain seq x y z
N MET A 1 17.41 -20.27 -2.21
CA MET A 1 16.91 -19.28 -1.25
C MET A 1 15.66 -19.85 -0.60
N GLY A 2 15.71 -20.12 0.70
CA GLY A 2 14.61 -20.77 1.44
C GLY A 2 13.44 -19.82 1.69
N THR A 3 12.24 -20.35 2.00
CA THR A 3 11.04 -19.52 2.24
C THR A 3 11.23 -18.54 3.41
N ILE A 4 11.92 -18.97 4.47
CA ILE A 4 12.26 -18.14 5.64
C ILE A 4 13.11 -16.93 5.25
N GLU A 5 14.09 -17.10 4.35
CA GLU A 5 14.94 -16.00 3.88
C GLU A 5 14.11 -14.95 3.12
N LYS A 6 13.19 -15.41 2.25
CA LYS A 6 12.27 -14.53 1.52
C LYS A 6 11.32 -13.78 2.46
N LEU A 7 10.79 -14.45 3.48
CA LEU A 7 9.94 -13.83 4.49
C LEU A 7 10.69 -12.75 5.27
N ASN A 8 11.94 -13.01 5.66
CA ASN A 8 12.75 -12.03 6.38
C ASN A 8 13.09 -10.81 5.50
N GLU A 9 13.39 -11.02 4.22
CA GLU A 9 13.61 -9.93 3.27
C GLU A 9 12.35 -9.08 3.10
N ILE A 10 11.19 -9.71 2.89
CA ILE A 10 9.92 -8.97 2.74
C ILE A 10 9.58 -8.21 4.02
N LYS A 11 9.77 -8.80 5.22
CA LYS A 11 9.59 -8.10 6.50
C LYS A 11 10.51 -6.89 6.63
N TYR A 12 11.76 -7.05 6.24
CA TYR A 12 12.73 -5.95 6.25
C TYR A 12 12.25 -4.81 5.36
N VAL A 13 11.84 -5.11 4.12
CA VAL A 13 11.34 -4.09 3.17
C VAL A 13 10.05 -3.45 3.68
N LEU A 14 9.08 -4.23 4.18
CA LEU A 14 7.84 -3.70 4.77
C LEU A 14 8.11 -2.77 5.94
N ASN A 15 9.12 -3.05 6.76
CA ASN A 15 9.51 -2.15 7.85
C ASN A 15 10.12 -0.83 7.33
N GLN A 16 10.91 -0.87 6.25
CA GLN A 16 11.38 0.36 5.60
C GLN A 16 10.21 1.15 5.00
N MET A 17 9.27 0.46 4.35
CA MET A 17 8.06 1.06 3.78
C MET A 17 7.19 1.74 4.84
N ARG A 18 7.04 1.13 6.02
CA ARG A 18 6.35 1.73 7.17
C ARG A 18 6.93 3.10 7.52
N ASN A 19 8.26 3.20 7.57
CA ASN A 19 8.94 4.47 7.85
C ASN A 19 8.74 5.49 6.71
N MET A 20 8.89 5.06 5.46
CA MET A 20 8.70 5.95 4.30
C MET A 20 7.27 6.51 4.23
N ILE A 21 6.26 5.65 4.40
CA ILE A 21 4.84 6.05 4.35
C ILE A 21 4.48 6.98 5.52
N ARG A 22 5.04 6.75 6.72
CA ARG A 22 4.83 7.64 7.88
C ARG A 22 5.21 9.09 7.57
N TYR A 23 6.29 9.31 6.83
CA TYR A 23 6.82 10.64 6.53
C TYR A 23 6.46 11.12 5.10
N MET A 24 5.61 10.38 4.39
CA MET A 24 5.21 10.73 3.03
C MET A 24 4.31 11.97 3.03
N HIS A 25 4.73 13.03 2.35
CA HIS A 25 3.90 14.20 2.08
C HIS A 25 3.18 14.04 0.74
N LEU A 26 1.89 14.38 0.69
CA LEU A 26 1.10 14.30 -0.55
C LEU A 26 1.21 15.55 -1.42
N GLY A 27 1.84 16.61 -0.90
CA GLY A 27 1.90 17.91 -1.56
C GLY A 27 0.61 18.71 -1.34
N GLU A 28 0.45 19.76 -2.13
CA GLU A 28 -0.76 20.59 -2.13
C GLU A 28 -1.92 19.87 -2.81
N ILE A 29 -3.14 20.23 -2.43
CA ILE A 29 -4.35 19.71 -3.05
C ILE A 29 -4.47 20.36 -4.44
N PRO A 30 -4.57 19.58 -5.53
CA PRO A 30 -4.76 20.12 -6.87
C PRO A 30 -6.05 20.94 -7.00
N GLU A 31 -6.09 21.88 -7.95
CA GLU A 31 -7.31 22.64 -8.24
C GLU A 31 -8.26 21.90 -9.21
N PHE A 32 -7.74 20.95 -9.99
CA PHE A 32 -8.53 20.17 -10.94
C PHE A 32 -9.29 19.03 -10.25
N GLU A 33 -10.57 18.86 -10.57
CA GLU A 33 -11.49 17.94 -9.89
C GLU A 33 -10.97 16.49 -9.89
N ASP A 34 -10.66 15.90 -11.06
CA ASP A 34 -10.17 14.52 -11.12
C ASP A 34 -8.82 14.34 -10.39
N ALA A 35 -7.98 15.38 -10.37
CA ALA A 35 -6.71 15.34 -9.65
C ALA A 35 -6.91 15.43 -8.14
N THR A 36 -7.91 16.18 -7.68
CA THR A 36 -8.34 16.27 -6.28
C THR A 36 -8.91 14.93 -5.80
N ASP A 37 -9.73 14.28 -6.61
CA ASP A 37 -10.27 12.95 -6.32
C ASP A 37 -9.14 11.93 -6.16
N PHE A 38 -8.18 11.91 -7.08
CA PHE A 38 -7.03 11.04 -6.98
C PHE A 38 -6.16 11.35 -5.74
N TRP A 39 -5.91 12.63 -5.46
CA TRP A 39 -5.16 13.06 -4.28
C TRP A 39 -5.83 12.57 -2.99
N SER A 40 -7.16 12.72 -2.89
CA SER A 40 -7.95 12.31 -1.73
C SER A 40 -7.93 10.80 -1.54
N GLU A 41 -8.10 10.02 -2.62
CA GLU A 41 -8.00 8.56 -2.55
C GLU A 41 -6.57 8.11 -2.19
N LEU A 42 -5.54 8.85 -2.61
CA LEU A 42 -4.16 8.60 -2.21
C LEU A 42 -3.97 8.77 -0.71
N GLU A 43 -4.54 9.83 -0.13
CA GLU A 43 -4.45 10.10 1.30
C GLU A 43 -5.11 8.99 2.12
N ILE A 44 -6.32 8.60 1.73
CA ILE A 44 -7.05 7.53 2.40
C ILE A 44 -6.29 6.21 2.27
N THR A 45 -5.82 5.86 1.07
CA THR A 45 -5.08 4.61 0.86
C THR A 45 -3.76 4.60 1.61
N LYS A 46 -3.06 5.74 1.68
CA LYS A 46 -1.84 5.90 2.49
C LYS A 46 -2.12 5.57 3.96
N ALA A 47 -3.22 6.10 4.52
CA ALA A 47 -3.60 5.85 5.90
C ALA A 47 -3.94 4.36 6.16
N ASP A 48 -4.71 3.75 5.26
CA ASP A 48 -5.07 2.33 5.32
C ASP A 48 -3.81 1.43 5.29
N VAL A 49 -2.91 1.68 4.34
CA VAL A 49 -1.65 0.95 4.21
C VAL A 49 -0.76 1.14 5.45
N TYR A 50 -0.65 2.36 5.96
CA TYR A 50 0.14 2.62 7.17
C TYR A 50 -0.42 1.86 8.38
N GLY A 51 -1.74 1.86 8.57
CA GLY A 51 -2.40 1.14 9.66
C GLY A 51 -2.13 -0.36 9.63
N ILE A 52 -2.14 -0.96 8.44
CA ILE A 52 -1.81 -2.38 8.26
C ILE A 52 -0.33 -2.62 8.49
N LEU A 53 0.54 -1.76 7.96
CA LEU A 53 1.99 -1.86 8.17
C LEU A 53 2.38 -1.77 9.64
N MET A 54 1.57 -1.19 10.52
CA MET A 54 1.85 -1.16 11.97
C MET A 54 1.62 -2.51 12.66
N ASN A 55 0.80 -3.41 12.10
CA ASN A 55 0.33 -4.62 12.76
C ASN A 55 0.41 -5.89 11.90
N TYR A 56 1.03 -5.82 10.71
CA TYR A 56 1.01 -6.91 9.73
C TYR A 56 1.67 -8.22 10.22
N ASP A 57 2.59 -8.12 11.18
CA ASP A 57 3.35 -9.23 11.75
C ASP A 57 2.76 -9.80 13.05
N ASP A 58 1.62 -9.27 13.51
CA ASP A 58 0.87 -9.80 14.65
C ASP A 58 0.04 -11.03 14.22
N ILE A 59 0.54 -12.21 14.55
CA ILE A 59 -0.11 -13.50 14.25
C ILE A 59 -1.51 -13.60 14.86
N SER A 60 -1.75 -12.96 16.02
CA SER A 60 -3.07 -13.00 16.68
C SER A 60 -4.16 -12.28 15.87
N GLN A 61 -3.76 -11.41 14.94
CA GLN A 61 -4.66 -10.64 14.09
C GLN A 61 -4.64 -11.11 12.62
N LEU A 62 -4.04 -12.27 12.31
CA LEU A 62 -3.81 -12.72 10.94
C LEU A 62 -5.09 -12.75 10.08
N THR A 63 -6.23 -13.18 10.62
CA THR A 63 -7.52 -13.18 9.91
C THR A 63 -8.00 -11.77 9.59
N LYS A 64 -7.87 -10.83 10.53
CA LYS A 64 -8.27 -9.44 10.33
C LYS A 64 -7.34 -8.74 9.34
N THR A 65 -6.03 -8.99 9.45
CA THR A 65 -5.01 -8.53 8.49
C THR A 65 -5.29 -9.06 7.09
N LYS A 66 -5.80 -10.30 6.95
CA LYS A 66 -6.25 -10.85 5.65
C LYS A 66 -7.31 -10.01 5.00
N GLU A 67 -8.37 -9.70 5.75
CA GLU A 67 -9.52 -8.95 5.23
C GLU A 67 -9.09 -7.55 4.79
N TYR A 68 -8.22 -6.91 5.58
CA TYR A 68 -7.65 -5.61 5.22
C TYR A 68 -6.76 -5.66 3.98
N ILE A 69 -5.88 -6.67 3.85
CA ILE A 69 -5.05 -6.84 2.65
C ILE A 69 -5.92 -7.14 1.43
N TRP A 70 -6.98 -7.94 1.58
CA TRP A 70 -7.93 -8.20 0.51
C TRP A 70 -8.66 -6.91 0.08
N PHE A 71 -9.11 -6.10 1.03
CA PHE A 71 -9.72 -4.81 0.75
C PHE A 71 -8.76 -3.86 0.02
N LEU A 72 -7.50 -3.78 0.48
CA LEU A 72 -6.47 -2.98 -0.20
C LEU A 72 -6.26 -3.40 -1.66
N THR A 73 -6.11 -4.71 -1.89
CA THR A 73 -5.77 -5.24 -3.22
C THR A 73 -6.96 -5.23 -4.18
N SER A 74 -8.15 -5.55 -3.71
CA SER A 74 -9.35 -5.75 -4.55
C SER A 74 -10.18 -4.48 -4.72
N VAL A 75 -10.16 -3.57 -3.75
CA VAL A 75 -10.98 -2.35 -3.74
C VAL A 75 -10.11 -1.11 -3.91
N ARG A 76 -9.24 -0.80 -2.93
CA ARG A 76 -8.45 0.45 -2.92
C ARG A 76 -7.53 0.57 -4.14
N SER A 77 -6.71 -0.44 -4.40
CA SER A 77 -5.78 -0.46 -5.52
C SER A 77 -6.49 -0.28 -6.86
N LYS A 78 -7.66 -0.91 -7.03
CA LYS A 78 -8.48 -0.76 -8.24
C LYS A 78 -9.04 0.66 -8.36
N HIS A 79 -9.54 1.23 -7.28
CA HIS A 79 -10.07 2.59 -7.29
C HIS A 79 -8.98 3.62 -7.59
N LEU A 80 -7.82 3.54 -6.91
CA LEU A 80 -6.65 4.37 -7.19
C LEU A 80 -6.21 4.28 -8.65
N LYS A 81 -6.13 3.06 -9.20
CA LYS A 81 -5.75 2.85 -10.60
C LYS A 81 -6.73 3.53 -11.55
N ASN A 82 -8.04 3.35 -11.33
CA ASN A 82 -9.06 3.97 -12.16
C ASN A 82 -9.01 5.50 -12.12
N LEU A 83 -8.70 6.09 -10.96
CA LEU A 83 -8.53 7.55 -10.83
C LEU A 83 -7.23 8.03 -11.48
N ALA A 84 -6.13 7.29 -11.32
CA ALA A 84 -4.86 7.59 -11.98
C ALA A 84 -4.98 7.63 -13.52
N GLU A 85 -5.85 6.80 -14.10
CA GLU A 85 -6.09 6.76 -15.55
C GLU A 85 -6.85 7.98 -16.09
N LYS A 86 -7.47 8.79 -15.22
CA LYS A 86 -8.20 10.01 -15.61
C LYS A 86 -7.33 11.26 -15.69
N ILE A 87 -6.13 11.22 -15.12
CA ILE A 87 -5.23 12.37 -15.04
C ILE A 87 -3.87 12.05 -15.66
N ASN A 88 -3.18 13.07 -16.13
CA ASN A 88 -1.77 12.90 -16.48
C ASN A 88 -0.90 13.02 -15.22
N LEU A 89 -0.49 11.88 -14.66
CA LEU A 89 0.32 11.85 -13.43
C LEU A 89 1.68 12.53 -13.56
N GLU A 90 2.21 12.70 -14.77
CA GLU A 90 3.49 13.40 -14.99
C GLU A 90 3.41 14.88 -14.61
N ASP A 91 2.21 15.47 -14.66
CA ASP A 91 1.95 16.85 -14.24
C ASP A 91 1.93 16.99 -12.69
N TYR A 92 1.84 15.86 -11.97
CA TYR A 92 1.73 15.80 -10.51
C TYR A 92 2.80 14.87 -9.91
N PRO A 93 4.09 15.23 -9.98
CA PRO A 93 5.20 14.32 -9.68
C PRO A 93 5.18 13.75 -8.25
N GLN A 94 4.76 14.54 -7.26
CA GLN A 94 4.65 14.07 -5.87
C GLN A 94 3.55 13.00 -5.73
N MET A 95 2.38 13.23 -6.33
CA MET A 95 1.27 12.27 -6.33
C MET A 95 1.65 11.00 -7.10
N HIS A 96 2.35 11.14 -8.22
CA HIS A 96 2.85 9.99 -8.99
C HIS A 96 3.83 9.14 -8.16
N LEU A 97 4.81 9.76 -7.51
CA LEU A 97 5.76 9.06 -6.66
C LEU A 97 5.05 8.33 -5.51
N ASN A 98 4.13 9.02 -4.84
CA ASN A 98 3.36 8.45 -3.74
C ASN A 98 2.48 7.27 -4.21
N TYR A 99 1.87 7.39 -5.39
CA TYR A 99 1.09 6.32 -6.00
C TYR A 99 1.93 5.06 -6.23
N LEU A 100 3.15 5.22 -6.77
CA LEU A 100 4.07 4.12 -6.99
C LEU A 100 4.47 3.45 -5.67
N PHE A 101 4.83 4.24 -4.66
CA PHE A 101 5.18 3.72 -3.33
C PHE A 101 4.02 2.98 -2.69
N ILE A 102 2.83 3.58 -2.62
CA ILE A 102 1.65 2.97 -2.00
C ILE A 102 1.28 1.68 -2.74
N SER A 103 1.26 1.71 -4.08
CA SER A 103 0.98 0.52 -4.90
C SER A 103 2.02 -0.60 -4.72
N HIS A 104 3.28 -0.25 -4.46
CA HIS A 104 4.31 -1.22 -4.14
C HIS A 104 4.11 -1.83 -2.74
N ALA A 105 3.74 -1.01 -1.75
CA ALA A 105 3.43 -1.47 -0.39
C ALA A 105 2.32 -2.51 -0.37
N ILE A 106 1.23 -2.23 -1.09
CA ILE A 106 0.08 -3.13 -1.20
C ILE A 106 0.51 -4.49 -1.78
N ARG A 107 1.32 -4.48 -2.85
CA ARG A 107 1.83 -5.71 -3.48
C ARG A 107 2.75 -6.51 -2.56
N LEU A 108 3.61 -5.84 -1.78
CA LEU A 108 4.47 -6.52 -0.81
C LEU A 108 3.67 -7.11 0.35
N LEU A 109 2.65 -6.40 0.86
CA LEU A 109 1.74 -6.91 1.89
C LEU A 109 0.98 -8.15 1.38
N GLU A 110 0.49 -8.12 0.14
CA GLU A 110 -0.15 -9.26 -0.49
C GLU A 110 0.81 -10.46 -0.62
N GLY A 111 2.04 -10.22 -1.09
CA GLY A 111 3.07 -11.25 -1.21
C GLY A 111 3.49 -11.86 0.13
N TYR A 112 3.68 -11.03 1.14
CA TYR A 112 3.93 -11.44 2.53
C TYR A 112 2.84 -12.36 3.04
N TYR A 113 1.58 -11.94 2.87
CA TYR A 113 0.43 -12.68 3.37
C TYR A 113 0.30 -14.04 2.69
N LYS A 114 0.42 -14.09 1.36
CA LYS A 114 0.41 -15.35 0.60
C LYS A 114 1.48 -16.32 1.09
N LEU A 115 2.69 -15.85 1.35
CA LEU A 115 3.79 -16.70 1.82
C LEU A 115 3.52 -17.29 3.22
N ILE A 116 2.94 -16.51 4.14
CA ILE A 116 2.67 -17.00 5.49
C ILE A 116 1.52 -17.99 5.51
N THR A 117 0.47 -17.76 4.73
CA THR A 117 -0.63 -18.71 4.66
C THR A 117 -0.20 -20.04 4.06
N THR A 118 0.68 -20.04 3.07
CA THR A 118 1.24 -21.28 2.49
C THR A 118 2.14 -22.05 3.46
N GLU A 119 2.72 -21.39 4.48
CA GLU A 119 3.58 -22.05 5.49
C GLU A 119 2.80 -22.54 6.73
N ILE A 120 1.54 -22.11 6.90
CA ILE A 120 0.66 -22.52 8.01
C ILE A 120 -0.27 -23.68 7.61
N GLU A 121 -0.51 -23.87 6.31
CA GLU A 121 -1.23 -25.02 5.73
C GLU A 121 -0.33 -26.25 5.57
#